data_AF-A0A7W1SUK7-F1
#
_entry.id   AF-A0A7W1SUK7-F1
#
_cell.length_a   1.000
_cell.length_b   1.000
_cell.length_c   1.000
_cell.angle_alpha   90.00
_cell.angle_beta   90.00
_cell.angle_gamma   90.00
#
_symmetry.space_group_name_H-M   'P 1'
#
loop_
_entity.id
_entity.type
_entity.pdbx_description
1 polymer ?
#
loop_
_entity_poly.entity_id
_entity_poly.type
_entity_poly.pdbx_seq_one_letter_code
_entity_poly.pdbx_strand_id
1 'polypeptide(L)'
;RPGLSAADGLVLESVLITAESVITYRRRQNTGLNAVLELLISDPDNPRSITYQADRLRQDVAHVPGPDGGVLTALVAVERRLAGLRPADLARIGPDGTRVRLRRTLTGLGQDLTRFADVLEGTRFAPGVPPRPLGPVAAIGGG
;
A
#
# COMPACT_ATOMS: atom_id res chain seq x y z
N ARG A 1 28.68 -1.73 -14.62
CA ARG A 1 27.73 -1.47 -13.50
C ARG A 1 28.56 -1.32 -12.24
N PRO A 2 28.60 -0.16 -11.56
CA PRO A 2 29.15 -0.13 -10.21
C PRO A 2 28.24 -1.01 -9.33
N GLY A 3 28.84 -1.96 -8.60
CA GLY A 3 28.11 -2.77 -7.64
C GLY A 3 27.52 -1.90 -6.53
N LEU A 4 26.51 -2.43 -5.83
CA LEU A 4 26.01 -1.78 -4.62
C LEU A 4 27.14 -1.66 -3.60
N SER A 5 27.21 -0.53 -2.89
CA SER A 5 28.12 -0.43 -1.74
C SER A 5 27.74 -1.47 -0.68
N ALA A 6 28.68 -1.83 0.21
CA ALA A 6 28.37 -2.72 1.33
C ALA A 6 27.20 -2.18 2.17
N ALA A 7 27.13 -0.86 2.37
CA ALA A 7 26.03 -0.19 3.05
C ALA A 7 24.69 -0.36 2.31
N ASP A 8 24.68 -0.16 0.99
CA ASP A 8 23.47 -0.36 0.17
C ASP A 8 22.98 -1.82 0.26
N GLY A 9 23.90 -2.80 0.27
CA GLY A 9 23.57 -4.22 0.44
C GLY A 9 22.87 -4.51 1.77
N LEU A 10 23.42 -4.00 2.87
CA LEU A 10 22.83 -4.17 4.22
C LEU A 10 21.46 -3.49 4.33
N VAL A 11 21.29 -2.30 3.75
CA VAL A 11 19.99 -1.60 3.72
C VAL A 11 18.96 -2.42 2.95
N LEU A 12 19.30 -2.95 1.77
CA LEU A 12 18.38 -3.78 1.00
C LEU A 12 18.00 -5.07 1.74
N GLU A 13 18.96 -5.74 2.36
CA GLU A 13 18.68 -6.93 3.16
C GLU A 13 17.77 -6.61 4.35
N SER A 14 18.03 -5.51 5.08
CA SER A 14 17.19 -5.06 6.18
C SER A 14 15.75 -4.78 5.73
N VAL A 15 15.58 -4.07 4.61
CA VAL A 15 14.27 -3.78 4.03
C VAL A 15 13.53 -5.07 3.65
N LEU A 16 14.23 -6.02 3.02
CA LEU A 16 13.64 -7.30 2.65
C LEU A 16 13.24 -8.14 3.87
N ILE A 17 14.03 -8.11 4.95
CA ILE A 17 13.72 -8.79 6.21
C ILE A 17 12.46 -8.18 6.83
N THR A 18 12.41 -6.85 6.95
CA THR A 18 11.26 -6.14 7.52
C THR A 18 10.00 -6.37 6.69
N ALA A 19 10.12 -6.45 5.36
CA ALA A 19 9.00 -6.74 4.47
C ALA A 19 8.71 -8.25 4.30
N GLU A 20 9.32 -9.13 5.13
CA GLU A 20 9.19 -10.60 5.07
C GLU A 20 9.35 -11.19 3.65
N SER A 21 10.18 -10.55 2.82
CA SER A 21 10.29 -10.83 1.39
C SER A 21 11.68 -11.35 1.00
N VAL A 22 12.55 -11.65 1.97
CA VAL A 22 13.91 -12.17 1.73
C VAL A 22 13.90 -13.47 0.93
N ILE A 23 13.07 -14.43 1.31
CA ILE A 23 13.03 -15.75 0.64
C ILE A 23 12.55 -15.58 -0.81
N THR A 24 11.49 -14.79 -1.01
CA THR A 24 10.95 -14.49 -2.35
C THR A 24 12.00 -13.79 -3.22
N TYR A 25 12.73 -12.82 -2.65
CA TYR A 25 13.84 -12.16 -3.34
C TYR A 25 14.96 -13.14 -3.72
N ARG A 26 15.42 -13.98 -2.78
CA ARG A 26 16.51 -14.96 -3.02
C ARG A 26 16.16 -16.00 -4.09
N ARG A 27 14.87 -16.31 -4.29
CA ARG A 27 14.40 -17.22 -5.35
C ARG A 27 14.43 -16.59 -6.74
N ARG A 28 14.47 -15.25 -6.84
CA ARG A 28 14.52 -14.54 -8.12
C ARG A 28 15.95 -14.53 -8.67
N GLN A 29 16.06 -14.58 -10.00
CA GLN A 29 17.36 -14.51 -10.69
C GLN A 29 17.88 -13.08 -10.84
N ASN A 30 17.05 -12.07 -10.57
CA ASN A 30 17.43 -10.65 -10.65
C ASN A 30 17.85 -10.12 -9.27
N THR A 31 18.88 -9.29 -9.26
CA THR A 31 19.47 -8.73 -8.03
C THR A 31 19.57 -7.21 -8.07
N GLY A 32 19.73 -6.62 -6.87
CA GLY A 32 19.96 -5.20 -6.66
C GLY A 32 18.68 -4.41 -6.40
N LEU A 33 18.83 -3.09 -6.18
CA LEU A 33 17.72 -2.22 -5.77
C LEU A 33 16.52 -2.28 -6.74
N ASN A 34 16.76 -2.34 -8.05
CA ASN A 34 15.65 -2.48 -9.01
C ASN A 34 14.79 -3.71 -8.74
N ALA A 35 15.41 -4.87 -8.50
CA ALA A 35 14.71 -6.11 -8.22
C ALA A 35 13.94 -6.06 -6.88
N VAL A 36 14.50 -5.36 -5.88
CA VAL A 36 13.81 -5.12 -4.60
C VAL A 36 12.59 -4.22 -4.79
N LEU A 37 12.73 -3.13 -5.57
CA LEU A 37 11.61 -2.23 -5.86
C LEU A 37 10.52 -2.91 -6.69
N GLU A 38 10.88 -3.72 -7.68
CA GLU A 38 9.92 -4.55 -8.43
C GLU A 38 9.14 -5.47 -7.48
N LEU A 39 9.85 -6.17 -6.59
CA LEU A 39 9.25 -7.11 -5.63
C LEU A 39 8.33 -6.45 -4.60
N LEU A 40 8.73 -5.30 -4.05
CA LEU A 40 8.02 -4.66 -2.93
C LEU A 40 7.01 -3.60 -3.37
N ILE A 41 7.08 -3.10 -4.59
CA ILE A 41 6.15 -2.05 -5.06
C ILE A 41 5.18 -2.64 -6.09
N SER A 42 5.70 -3.28 -7.13
CA SER A 42 4.96 -3.53 -8.37
C SER A 42 4.46 -4.96 -8.53
N ASP A 43 5.01 -5.91 -7.81
CA ASP A 43 4.71 -7.34 -7.97
C ASP A 43 3.29 -7.72 -7.50
N PRO A 44 2.35 -8.02 -8.41
CA PRO A 44 0.98 -8.35 -8.03
C PRO A 44 0.83 -9.73 -7.37
N ASP A 45 1.88 -10.55 -7.33
CA ASP A 45 1.83 -11.90 -6.74
C ASP A 45 2.51 -11.95 -5.36
N ASN A 46 3.22 -10.89 -4.96
CA ASN A 46 3.82 -10.80 -3.63
C ASN A 46 2.84 -10.12 -2.66
N PRO A 47 2.33 -10.81 -1.61
CA PRO A 47 1.39 -10.21 -0.68
C PRO A 47 1.92 -9.00 0.10
N ARG A 48 3.25 -8.83 0.14
CA ARG A 48 3.91 -7.68 0.76
C ARG A 48 4.18 -6.55 -0.22
N SER A 49 3.86 -6.70 -1.50
CA SER A 49 3.96 -5.59 -2.44
C SER A 49 2.85 -4.56 -2.19
N ILE A 50 3.12 -3.30 -2.53
CA ILE A 50 2.12 -2.24 -2.40
C ILE A 50 1.00 -2.43 -3.43
N THR A 51 1.32 -2.92 -4.64
CA THR A 51 0.31 -3.20 -5.68
C THR A 51 -0.68 -4.27 -5.22
N TYR A 52 -0.19 -5.40 -4.70
CA TYR A 52 -1.06 -6.45 -4.15
C TYR A 52 -1.94 -5.90 -3.03
N GLN A 53 -1.34 -5.15 -2.10
CA GLN A 53 -2.08 -4.61 -0.95
C GLN A 53 -3.12 -3.58 -1.37
N ALA A 54 -2.84 -2.71 -2.34
CA ALA A 54 -3.82 -1.76 -2.87
C ALA A 54 -5.01 -2.46 -3.53
N ASP A 55 -4.75 -3.52 -4.30
CA ASP A 55 -5.81 -4.32 -4.91
C ASP A 55 -6.68 -5.03 -3.86
N ARG A 56 -6.06 -5.55 -2.79
CA ARG A 56 -6.79 -6.10 -1.63
C ARG A 56 -7.60 -5.04 -0.90
N LEU A 57 -7.03 -3.86 -0.64
CA LEU A 57 -7.75 -2.75 -0.01
C LEU A 57 -9.00 -2.37 -0.80
N ARG A 58 -8.95 -2.37 -2.13
CA ARG A 58 -10.15 -2.11 -2.94
C ARG A 58 -11.25 -3.14 -2.69
N GLN A 59 -10.88 -4.41 -2.62
CA GLN A 59 -11.82 -5.50 -2.34
C GLN A 59 -12.39 -5.34 -0.92
N ASP A 60 -11.54 -5.08 0.06
CA ASP A 60 -11.95 -4.96 1.47
C ASP A 60 -12.88 -3.77 1.68
N VAL A 61 -12.57 -2.60 1.10
CA VAL A 61 -13.42 -1.39 1.18
C VAL A 61 -14.82 -1.63 0.62
N ALA A 62 -14.97 -2.47 -0.41
CA ALA A 62 -16.28 -2.79 -0.98
C ALA A 62 -17.19 -3.54 0.02
N HIS A 63 -16.61 -4.19 1.03
CA HIS A 63 -17.34 -4.93 2.06
C HIS A 63 -17.61 -4.11 3.32
N VAL A 64 -16.98 -2.95 3.48
CA VAL A 64 -17.28 -2.05 4.60
C VAL A 64 -18.59 -1.30 4.28
N PRO A 65 -19.59 -1.27 5.19
CA PRO A 65 -20.82 -0.51 4.98
C PRO A 65 -20.59 1.01 5.11
N GLY A 66 -21.52 1.81 4.58
CA GLY A 66 -21.48 3.28 4.67
C GLY A 66 -21.33 3.98 3.31
N PRO A 67 -21.54 5.31 3.26
CA PRO A 67 -21.36 6.08 2.04
C PRO A 67 -19.89 6.09 1.62
N ASP A 68 -19.59 6.10 0.30
CA ASP A 68 -18.20 6.14 -0.17
C ASP A 68 -17.42 7.32 0.41
N GLY A 69 -18.01 8.52 0.44
CA GLY A 69 -17.40 9.69 1.09
C GLY A 69 -16.03 10.09 0.53
N GLY A 70 -15.66 9.61 -0.67
CA GLY A 70 -14.36 9.86 -1.28
C GLY A 70 -13.31 8.77 -1.05
N VAL A 71 -13.63 7.67 -0.35
CA VAL A 71 -12.70 6.57 -0.08
C VAL A 71 -12.16 5.97 -1.39
N LEU A 72 -13.04 5.63 -2.34
CA LEU A 72 -12.60 5.09 -3.63
C LEU A 72 -11.77 6.10 -4.41
N THR A 73 -12.08 7.40 -4.32
CA THR A 73 -11.28 8.44 -4.99
C THR A 73 -9.87 8.53 -4.42
N ALA A 74 -9.72 8.44 -3.10
CA ALA A 74 -8.41 8.43 -2.45
C ALA A 74 -7.61 7.17 -2.82
N LEU A 75 -8.25 6.00 -2.86
CA LEU A 75 -7.60 4.76 -3.26
C LEU A 75 -7.16 4.78 -4.73
N VAL A 76 -7.99 5.31 -5.64
CA VAL A 76 -7.64 5.48 -7.05
C VAL A 76 -6.42 6.38 -7.24
N ALA A 77 -6.18 7.35 -6.35
CA ALA A 77 -4.97 8.17 -6.41
C ALA A 77 -3.70 7.34 -6.13
N VAL A 78 -3.75 6.46 -5.12
CA VAL A 78 -2.65 5.51 -4.81
C VAL A 78 -2.36 4.64 -6.03
N GLU A 79 -3.39 4.05 -6.62
CA GLU A 79 -3.27 3.11 -7.74
C GLU A 79 -2.76 3.78 -9.00
N ARG A 80 -3.24 4.99 -9.30
CA ARG A 80 -2.73 5.78 -10.43
C ARG A 80 -1.25 6.08 -10.26
N ARG A 81 -0.80 6.38 -9.03
CA ARG A 81 0.63 6.55 -8.76
C ARG A 81 1.37 5.25 -9.03
N LEU A 82 0.90 4.12 -8.48
CA LEU A 82 1.52 2.80 -8.66
C LEU A 82 1.62 2.40 -10.14
N ALA A 83 0.55 2.58 -10.91
CA ALA A 83 0.52 2.27 -12.34
C ALA A 83 1.54 3.08 -13.17
N GLY A 84 1.90 4.28 -12.71
CA GLY A 84 2.91 5.12 -13.35
C GLY A 84 4.35 4.80 -12.98
N LEU A 85 4.60 3.86 -12.05
CA LEU A 85 5.95 3.59 -11.56
C LEU A 85 6.74 2.69 -12.50
N ARG A 86 8.03 3.02 -12.62
CA ARG A 86 9.02 2.21 -13.31
C ARG A 86 10.17 1.97 -12.32
N PRO A 87 10.25 0.80 -11.66
CA PRO A 87 11.29 0.52 -10.66
C PRO A 87 12.72 0.84 -11.13
N ALA A 88 13.01 0.61 -12.42
CA ALA A 88 14.31 0.90 -13.01
C ALA A 88 14.66 2.40 -12.96
N ASP A 89 13.67 3.26 -13.17
CA ASP A 89 13.84 4.71 -13.08
C ASP A 89 14.06 5.17 -11.64
N LEU A 90 13.41 4.51 -10.67
CA LEU A 90 13.54 4.82 -9.26
C LEU A 90 14.91 4.41 -8.72
N ALA A 91 15.47 3.32 -9.22
CA ALA A 91 16.78 2.82 -8.83
C ALA A 91 17.96 3.69 -9.31
N ARG A 92 17.74 4.59 -10.28
CA ARG A 92 18.78 5.46 -10.84
C ARG A 92 19.28 6.48 -9.81
N ILE A 93 20.59 6.60 -9.73
CA ILE A 93 21.31 7.60 -8.94
C ILE A 93 21.43 8.88 -9.78
N GLY A 94 21.14 10.03 -9.16
CA GLY A 94 21.29 11.36 -9.72
C GLY A 94 22.74 11.87 -9.69
N PRO A 95 23.02 13.04 -10.29
CA PRO A 95 24.36 13.63 -10.31
C PRO A 95 24.93 13.95 -8.92
N ASP A 96 24.05 14.17 -7.95
CA ASP A 96 24.35 14.44 -6.54
C ASP A 96 24.63 13.16 -5.72
N GLY A 97 24.65 11.99 -6.37
CA GLY A 97 24.82 10.70 -5.70
C GLY A 97 23.57 10.20 -4.97
N THR A 98 22.43 10.88 -5.09
CA THR A 98 21.19 10.49 -4.39
C THR A 98 20.13 9.93 -5.33
N ARG A 99 19.14 9.22 -4.77
CA ARG A 99 18.00 8.68 -5.52
C ARG A 99 16.76 9.56 -5.32
N VAL A 100 16.84 10.82 -5.77
CA VAL A 100 15.76 11.83 -5.57
C VAL A 100 14.40 11.32 -6.05
N ARG A 101 14.36 10.62 -7.19
CA ARG A 101 13.11 10.09 -7.76
C ARG A 101 12.50 9.01 -6.86
N LEU A 102 13.31 8.10 -6.31
CA LEU A 102 12.86 7.11 -5.33
C LEU A 102 12.29 7.80 -4.09
N ARG A 103 13.04 8.72 -3.49
CA ARG A 103 12.61 9.46 -2.29
C ARG A 103 11.28 10.16 -2.52
N ARG A 104 11.17 10.99 -3.57
CA ARG A 104 9.95 11.72 -3.90
C ARG A 104 8.76 10.78 -4.14
N THR A 105 9.00 9.66 -4.80
CA THR A 105 7.96 8.67 -5.10
C THR A 105 7.45 7.99 -3.84
N LEU A 106 8.35 7.51 -2.97
CA LEU A 106 7.96 6.85 -1.72
C LEU A 106 7.30 7.83 -0.74
N THR A 107 7.78 9.07 -0.65
CA THR A 107 7.11 10.11 0.15
C THR A 107 5.70 10.39 -0.35
N GLY A 108 5.53 10.56 -1.67
CA GLY A 108 4.21 10.80 -2.25
C GLY A 108 3.25 9.61 -2.10
N LEU A 109 3.76 8.39 -2.25
CA LEU A 109 2.97 7.17 -2.06
C LEU A 109 2.52 7.02 -0.59
N GLY A 110 3.42 7.30 0.36
CA GLY A 110 3.08 7.33 1.78
C GLY A 110 2.00 8.36 2.10
N GLN A 111 2.10 9.57 1.53
CA GLN A 111 1.09 10.62 1.69
C GLN A 111 -0.28 10.20 1.14
N ASP A 112 -0.32 9.59 -0.04
CA ASP A 112 -1.58 9.13 -0.65
C ASP A 112 -2.22 8.00 0.18
N LEU A 113 -1.42 7.08 0.74
CA LEU A 113 -1.88 6.01 1.63
C LEU A 113 -2.41 6.56 2.96
N THR A 114 -1.70 7.50 3.60
CA THR A 114 -2.19 8.17 4.81
C THR A 114 -3.50 8.88 4.56
N ARG A 115 -3.60 9.63 3.45
CA ARG A 115 -4.84 10.31 3.07
C ARG A 115 -5.99 9.33 2.84
N PHE A 116 -5.72 8.19 2.20
CA PHE A 116 -6.72 7.13 2.05
C PHE A 116 -7.21 6.62 3.42
N ALA A 117 -6.29 6.36 4.36
CA ALA A 117 -6.63 5.94 5.72
C ALA A 117 -7.49 6.98 6.45
N ASP A 118 -7.11 8.27 6.39
CA ASP A 118 -7.86 9.36 7.03
C ASP A 118 -9.29 9.48 6.48
N VAL A 119 -9.45 9.36 5.15
CA VAL A 119 -10.78 9.41 4.50
C VAL A 119 -11.60 8.17 4.86
N LEU A 120 -11.00 6.98 4.89
CA LEU A 120 -11.67 5.75 5.30
C LEU A 120 -12.15 5.83 6.75
N GLU A 121 -11.29 6.29 7.66
CA GLU A 121 -11.63 6.49 9.07
C GLU A 121 -12.78 7.49 9.22
N GLY A 122 -12.67 8.67 8.62
CA GLY A 122 -13.68 9.72 8.74
C GLY A 122 -15.05 9.40 8.12
N THR A 123 -15.12 8.43 7.20
CA THR A 123 -16.37 8.11 6.46
C THR A 123 -17.00 6.79 6.86
N ARG A 124 -16.19 5.76 7.14
CA ARG A 124 -16.66 4.40 7.41
C ARG A 124 -16.51 3.98 8.87
N PHE A 125 -15.55 4.55 9.59
CA PHE A 125 -15.28 4.21 11.00
C PHE A 125 -15.59 5.34 11.99
N ALA A 126 -15.94 6.53 11.51
CA ALA A 126 -16.40 7.61 12.37
C ALA A 126 -17.66 7.17 13.14
N PRO A 127 -17.78 7.52 14.43
CA PRO A 127 -18.93 7.16 15.25
C PRO A 127 -20.18 7.88 14.75
N GLY A 128 -20.86 7.26 13.79
CA GLY A 128 -22.06 7.74 13.16
C GLY A 128 -23.24 6.87 13.56
N VAL A 129 -23.98 7.34 14.56
CA VAL A 129 -25.37 7.04 14.95
C VAL A 129 -25.45 6.72 16.45
N PRO A 130 -26.19 7.52 17.26
CA PRO A 130 -26.52 7.11 18.62
C PRO A 130 -27.28 5.78 18.58
N PRO A 131 -27.04 4.85 19.52
CA PRO A 131 -27.64 3.52 19.49
C PRO A 131 -29.14 3.62 19.24
N ARG A 132 -29.59 3.03 18.14
CA ARG A 132 -31.01 3.05 17.77
C ARG A 132 -31.73 2.16 18.78
N PRO A 133 -32.74 2.67 19.51
CA PRO A 133 -33.50 1.82 20.43
C PRO A 133 -34.06 0.65 19.62
N LEU A 134 -33.86 -0.58 20.11
CA LEU A 134 -34.60 -1.72 19.60
C LEU A 134 -36.08 -1.41 19.87
N GLY A 135 -36.84 -1.16 18.80
CA GLY A 135 -38.28 -0.97 18.91
C GLY A 135 -38.90 -2.16 19.64
N PRO A 136 -40.04 -1.98 20.34
CA PRO A 136 -40.65 -3.05 21.10
C PRO A 136 -40.85 -4.28 20.20
N VAL A 137 -40.28 -5.41 20.62
CA VAL A 137 -40.61 -6.71 20.04
C VAL A 137 -42.08 -6.91 20.32
N ALA A 138 -42.93 -6.72 19.31
CA ALA A 138 -44.32 -7.09 19.40
C ALA A 138 -44.33 -8.60 19.64
N ALA A 139 -44.57 -9.00 20.89
CA ALA A 139 -44.88 -10.38 21.20
C ALA A 139 -46.09 -10.74 20.35
N ILE A 140 -45.86 -11.60 19.36
CA ILE A 140 -46.90 -12.27 18.60
C ILE A 140 -47.63 -13.18 19.59
N GLY A 141 -48.56 -12.58 20.33
CA GLY A 141 -49.53 -13.25 21.17
C GLY A 141 -50.80 -13.46 20.35
N GLY A 142 -51.00 -14.69 19.89
CA GLY A 142 -52.24 -15.20 19.33
C GLY A 142 -52.02 -16.68 19.03
N GLY A 143 -52.85 -17.61 19.49
CA GLY A 143 -54.06 -17.60 20.29
C GLY A 143 -54.43 -19.06 20.53
#